data_AF-A0A2H6JB92-F1
#
_entry.id   AF-A0A2H6JB92-F1
#
_cell.length_a   1.000
_cell.length_b   1.000
_cell.length_c   1.000
_cell.angle_alpha   90.00
_cell.angle_beta   90.00
_cell.angle_gamma   90.00
#
_symmetry.space_group_name_H-M   'P 1'
#
loop_
_entity.id
_entity.type
_entity.pdbx_description
1 polymer ?
#
loop_
_entity_poly.entity_id
_entity_poly.type
_entity_poly.pdbx_seq_one_letter_code
_entity_poly.pdbx_strand_id
1 'polypeptide(L)'
;MPPAPVSRQALQAVVCHLNEPIREVRSDLEFSISIDKATDRPVVKIIDRQTKEVIRQIPPQAILSLDHRLQQLAGLLLRARA
;
A
#
# COMPACT_ATOMS: atom_id res chain seq x y z
N MET A 1 5.20 20.06 -13.47
CA MET A 1 4.06 19.91 -12.54
C MET A 1 4.49 19.00 -11.41
N PRO A 2 4.35 19.39 -10.13
CA PRO A 2 4.41 18.41 -9.05
C PRO A 2 3.27 17.40 -9.25
N PRO A 3 3.48 16.10 -8.95
CA PRO A 3 2.40 15.13 -9.02
C PRO A 3 1.25 15.61 -8.13
N ALA A 4 0.02 15.51 -8.64
CA ALA A 4 -1.17 15.90 -7.89
C ALA A 4 -1.13 15.25 -6.50
N PRO A 5 -1.49 15.97 -5.42
CA PRO A 5 -1.51 15.40 -4.09
C PRO A 5 -2.43 14.19 -4.10
N VAL A 6 -1.85 13.02 -3.83
CA VAL A 6 -2.62 11.78 -3.70
C VAL A 6 -3.65 12.02 -2.61
N SER A 7 -4.93 11.96 -2.96
CA SER A 7 -5.99 12.19 -1.99
C SER A 7 -5.90 11.10 -0.92
N ARG A 8 -6.12 11.48 0.34
CA ARG A 8 -6.08 10.54 1.47
C ARG A 8 -7.03 9.36 1.25
N GLN A 9 -8.18 9.60 0.63
CA GLN A 9 -9.15 8.57 0.25
C GLN A 9 -8.59 7.58 -0.77
N ALA A 10 -7.91 8.06 -1.82
CA ALA A 10 -7.30 7.17 -2.82
C ALA A 10 -6.21 6.30 -2.18
N LEU A 11 -5.38 6.90 -1.32
CA LEU A 11 -4.36 6.15 -0.60
C LEU A 11 -4.97 5.11 0.34
N GLN A 12 -6.07 5.45 1.02
CA GLN A 12 -6.77 4.53 1.91
C GLN A 12 -7.41 3.38 1.16
N ALA A 13 -8.02 3.63 -0.01
CA ALA A 13 -8.57 2.58 -0.86
C ALA A 13 -7.48 1.58 -1.28
N VAL A 14 -6.32 2.08 -1.73
CA VAL A 14 -5.19 1.23 -2.12
C VAL A 14 -4.62 0.46 -0.92
N VAL A 15 -4.45 1.11 0.24
CA VAL A 15 -3.98 0.44 1.46
C VAL A 15 -4.95 -0.67 1.90
N CYS A 16 -6.26 -0.45 1.82
CA CYS A 16 -7.25 -1.48 2.09
C CYS A 16 -7.14 -2.65 1.10
N HIS A 17 -7.06 -2.35 -0.20
CA HIS A 17 -6.93 -3.35 -1.25
C HIS A 17 -5.66 -4.21 -1.11
N LEU A 18 -4.55 -3.62 -0.66
CA LEU A 18 -3.30 -4.34 -0.39
C LEU A 18 -3.33 -5.11 0.93
N ASN A 19 -4.09 -4.64 1.92
CA ASN A 19 -4.19 -5.31 3.24
C ASN A 19 -4.97 -6.62 3.17
N GLU A 20 -5.99 -6.75 2.32
CA GLU A 20 -6.78 -7.98 2.17
C GLU A 20 -5.92 -9.21 1.82
N PRO A 21 -5.22 -9.25 0.67
CA PRO A 21 -4.44 -10.42 0.27
C PRO A 21 -3.22 -10.64 1.17
N ILE A 22 -2.66 -9.57 1.76
CA ILE A 22 -1.54 -9.72 2.70
C ILE A 22 -1.99 -10.34 4.01
N ARG A 23 -3.18 -10.00 4.52
CA ARG A 23 -3.75 -10.70 5.69
C ARG A 23 -3.97 -12.19 5.40
N GLU A 24 -4.25 -12.51 4.13
CA GLU A 24 -4.21 -13.83 3.48
C GLU A 24 -2.97 -14.66 3.86
N VAL A 25 -1.82 -14.03 3.61
CA VAL A 25 -0.50 -14.67 3.61
C VAL A 25 0.23 -14.48 4.96
N ARG A 26 0.08 -13.30 5.56
CA ARG A 26 0.79 -12.80 6.75
C ARG A 26 -0.17 -11.91 7.57
N SER A 27 -0.93 -12.54 8.47
CA SER A 27 -1.89 -11.87 9.36
C SER A 27 -1.24 -11.00 10.46
N ASP A 28 0.07 -11.17 10.65
CA ASP A 28 0.96 -10.38 11.47
C ASP A 28 1.26 -9.00 10.85
N LEU A 29 1.07 -8.79 9.55
CA LEU A 29 1.40 -7.52 8.89
C LEU A 29 0.17 -6.63 8.67
N GLU A 30 0.33 -5.33 8.90
CA GLU A 30 -0.70 -4.33 8.67
C GLU A 30 -0.15 -3.07 8.01
N PHE A 31 -0.78 -2.64 6.93
CA PHE A 31 -0.48 -1.38 6.27
C PHE A 31 -1.33 -0.27 6.88
N SER A 32 -0.69 0.84 7.26
CA SER A 32 -1.35 1.99 7.85
C SER A 32 -0.80 3.30 7.29
N ILE A 33 -1.67 4.29 7.10
CA ILE A 33 -1.27 5.62 6.63
C ILE A 33 -0.80 6.45 7.82
N SER A 34 0.37 7.06 7.70
CA SER A 34 0.93 7.98 8.69
C SER A 34 1.50 9.22 8.00
N ILE A 35 1.71 10.30 8.77
CA ILE A 35 2.50 11.44 8.30
C ILE A 35 3.92 11.26 8.83
N ASP A 36 4.89 11.35 7.92
CA ASP A 36 6.30 11.37 8.28
C ASP A 36 6.65 12.74 8.88
N LYS A 37 7.23 12.75 10.08
CA LYS A 37 7.52 14.00 10.81
C LYS A 37 8.70 14.76 10.24
N ALA A 38 9.62 14.10 9.54
CA ALA A 38 10.80 14.74 8.97
C ALA A 38 10.48 15.50 7.69
N THR A 39 9.52 15.00 6.91
CA THR A 39 9.16 15.55 5.60
C THR A 39 7.77 16.18 5.55
N ASP A 40 6.98 16.04 6.63
CA ASP A 40 5.57 16.44 6.73
C ASP A 40 4.71 15.92 5.56
N ARG A 41 5.05 14.72 5.07
CA ARG A 41 4.39 14.07 3.93
C ARG A 41 3.66 12.81 4.38
N PRO A 42 2.53 12.47 3.74
CA PRO A 42 1.88 11.19 3.98
C PRO A 42 2.80 10.05 3.51
N VAL A 43 2.87 8.99 4.28
CA VAL A 43 3.60 7.74 4.02
C VAL A 43 2.74 6.56 4.46
N VAL A 44 3.01 5.39 3.89
CA VAL A 44 2.40 4.13 4.32
C VAL A 44 3.41 3.35 5.14
N LYS A 45 3.02 2.95 6.34
CA LYS A 45 3.82 2.15 7.26
C LYS A 45 3.33 0.72 7.27
N ILE A 46 4.28 -0.22 7.31
CA ILE A 46 4.02 -1.63 7.55
C ILE A 46 4.32 -1.88 9.02
N ILE A 47 3.30 -2.30 9.76
CA ILE A 47 3.34 -2.52 11.20
C ILE A 47 3.19 -4.01 11.44
N ASP A 48 4.08 -4.56 12.28
CA ASP A 48 3.91 -5.89 12.84
C ASP A 48 2.87 -5.82 13.96
N ARG A 49 1.78 -6.56 13.84
CA ARG A 49 0.69 -6.58 14.83
C ARG A 49 1.06 -7.37 16.08
N GLN A 50 2.02 -8.29 16.00
CA GLN A 50 2.51 -9.07 17.15
C GLN A 50 3.41 -8.20 18.03
N THR A 51 4.37 -7.49 17.42
CA THR A 51 5.35 -6.69 18.18
C THR A 51 4.97 -5.21 18.30
N LYS A 52 3.98 -4.74 17.51
CA LYS A 52 3.58 -3.33 17.37
C LYS A 52 4.68 -2.46 16.73
N GLU A 53 5.68 -3.06 16.10
CA GLU A 53 6.81 -2.33 15.52
C GLU A 53 6.58 -1.95 14.06
N VAL A 54 7.13 -0.81 13.66
CA VAL A 54 7.12 -0.40 12.25
C VAL A 54 8.29 -1.08 11.55
N ILE A 55 7.98 -2.08 10.73
CA ILE A 55 8.98 -2.83 9.96
C ILE A 55 9.50 -1.99 8.78
N ARG A 56 8.61 -1.22 8.14
CA ARG A 56 9.00 -0.41 6.97
C ARG A 56 8.10 0.79 6.75
N GLN A 57 8.66 1.84 6.14
CA GLN A 57 7.93 3.00 5.65
C GLN A 57 8.09 3.11 4.13
N ILE A 58 6.99 3.36 3.44
CA ILE A 58 6.92 3.41 1.98
C ILE A 58 6.19 4.68 1.57
N PRO A 59 6.77 5.51 0.69
CA PRO A 59 6.11 6.70 0.19
C PRO A 59 4.86 6.35 -0.66
N PRO A 60 3.86 7.23 -0.73
CA PRO A 60 2.59 6.94 -1.39
C PRO A 60 2.74 6.58 -2.87
N GLN A 61 3.67 7.25 -3.59
CA GLN A 61 3.86 6.98 -5.02
C GLN A 61 4.31 5.55 -5.30
N ALA A 62 5.13 4.98 -4.41
CA ALA A 62 5.60 3.61 -4.52
C ALA A 62 4.46 2.61 -4.28
N ILE A 63 3.58 2.88 -3.31
CA ILE A 63 2.37 2.06 -3.05
C ILE A 63 1.41 2.10 -4.23
N LEU A 64 1.16 3.28 -4.81
CA LEU A 64 0.31 3.42 -5.99
C LEU A 64 0.89 2.67 -7.20
N SER A 65 2.20 2.73 -7.38
CA SER A 65 2.89 2.00 -8.45
C SER A 65 2.80 0.49 -8.26
N LEU A 66 2.87 0.02 -7.01
CA LEU A 66 2.72 -1.39 -6.68
C LEU A 66 1.31 -1.88 -6.99
N ASP A 67 0.27 -1.17 -6.53
CA ASP A 67 -1.12 -1.52 -6.80
C ASP A 67 -1.42 -1.60 -8.30
N HIS A 68 -0.96 -0.60 -9.07
CA HIS A 68 -1.12 -0.60 -10.52
C HIS A 68 -0.46 -1.83 -11.18
N ARG A 69 0.75 -2.20 -10.76
CA ARG A 69 1.45 -3.39 -11.27
C ARG A 69 0.71 -4.68 -10.90
N LEU A 70 0.19 -4.77 -9.67
CA LEU A 70 -0.59 -5.93 -9.22
C LEU A 70 -1.88 -6.10 -10.04
N GLN A 71 -2.61 -5.01 -10.30
CA GLN A 71 -3.80 -5.04 -11.14
C GLN A 71 -3.49 -5.45 -12.59
N GLN A 72 -2.39 -4.95 -13.16
CA GLN A 72 -1.94 -5.36 -14.50
C GLN A 72 -1.63 -6.85 -14.56
N LEU A 73 -0.90 -7.39 -13.57
CA LEU A 73 -0.60 -8.81 -13.48
C LEU A 73 -1.86 -9.66 -13.33
N ALA A 74 -2.80 -9.27 -12.47
CA ALA A 74 -4.08 -9.95 -12.31
C ALA A 74 -4.88 -9.98 -13.64
N GLY A 75 -4.93 -8.87 -14.36
CA GLY A 75 -5.58 -8.78 -15.66
C GLY A 75 -4.94 -9.69 -16.72
N LEU A 76 -3.60 -9.81 -16.74
CA LEU A 76 -2.90 -10.71 -17.64
C LEU A 76 -3.18 -12.19 -17.33
N LEU A 77 -3.21 -12.57 -16.05
CA LEU A 77 -3.53 -13.94 -15.63
C LEU A 77 -4.96 -14.35 -16.02
N LEU A 78 -5.93 -13.43 -15.91
CA LEU A 78 -7.30 -13.67 -16.33
C LEU A 78 -7.40 -13.87 -17.85
N ARG A 79 -6.65 -13.09 -18.64
CA ARG A 79 -6.59 -13.23 -20.11
C ARG A 79 -5.91 -14.52 -20.55
N ALA A 80 -4.90 -14.99 -19.82
CA ALA A 80 -4.18 -16.22 -20.15
C ALA A 80 -4.98 -17.52 -19.88
N ARG A 81 -6.08 -17.42 -19.11
CA ARG A 81 -6.99 -18.55 -18.83
C ARG A 81 -8.19 -18.61 -19.79
N ALA A 82 -8.28 -17.69 -20.76
CA ALA A 82 -9.34 -17.60 -21.75
C ALA A 82 -8.92 -18.22 -23.08
#